data_AF-A0A6N7VLB6-F1
#
_entry.id   AF-A0A6N7VLB6-F1
#
_cell.length_a   1.000
_cell.length_b   1.000
_cell.length_c   1.000
_cell.angle_alpha   90.00
_cell.angle_beta   90.00
_cell.angle_gamma   90.00
#
_symmetry.space_group_name_H-M   'P 1'
#
loop_
_entity.id
_entity.type
_entity.pdbx_description
1 polymer ?
#
loop_
_entity_poly.entity_id
_entity_poly.type
_entity_poly.pdbx_seq_one_letter_code
_entity_poly.pdbx_strand_id
1 'polypeptide(L)'
;MIRRRLLPGWKRKVWTLILSQRAAAMALIKACYPKFTDVQGEAYAQLTADIPEGVLAQAVKNVIKTSRYQPTVAEIRDEAARIVKAATGTRAPMAEEEWEKVLRAVGSVGPYRIPVMKDKEPLAANEAPVWENCLTESAVKKIGWITLCGTETASMGYLRGQFIATWEKLAAQEKAQRRMKNTLRGQTGRQIVANLAKKLGAGQEPKRLEGGQNADGGNKGQTAMRPAAV
;
A
#
# COMPACT_ATOMS: atom_id res chain seq x y z
N MET A 1 46.75 -30.77 -18.86
CA MET A 1 46.77 -29.33 -19.22
C MET A 1 45.68 -29.05 -20.24
N ILE A 2 44.50 -28.60 -19.80
CA ILE A 2 43.36 -28.31 -20.69
C ILE A 2 43.44 -26.82 -21.07
N ARG A 3 43.73 -26.53 -22.35
CA ARG A 3 43.83 -25.16 -22.87
C ARG A 3 42.47 -24.47 -22.77
N ARG A 4 42.32 -23.52 -21.82
CA ARG A 4 41.22 -22.55 -21.79
C ARG A 4 41.31 -21.69 -23.05
N ARG A 5 40.51 -22.01 -24.06
CA ARG A 5 40.36 -21.19 -25.27
C ARG A 5 39.52 -19.96 -24.88
N LEU A 6 40.19 -18.85 -24.59
CA LEU A 6 39.60 -17.52 -24.39
C LEU A 6 38.77 -17.16 -25.63
N LEU A 7 37.44 -17.15 -25.49
CA LEU A 7 36.55 -16.72 -26.56
C LEU A 7 36.74 -15.21 -26.83
N PRO A 8 36.80 -14.77 -28.11
CA PRO A 8 36.99 -13.37 -28.47
C PRO A 8 35.86 -12.46 -27.97
N GLY A 9 36.18 -11.22 -27.57
CA GLY A 9 35.25 -10.27 -26.92
C GLY A 9 33.98 -9.88 -27.70
N TRP A 10 33.92 -10.22 -28.98
CA TRP A 10 32.82 -9.97 -29.90
C TRP A 10 31.77 -11.09 -29.82
N LYS A 11 32.19 -12.33 -29.49
CA LYS A 11 31.27 -13.40 -29.08
C LYS A 11 30.65 -13.12 -27.71
N ARG A 12 31.29 -12.35 -26.82
CA ARG A 12 30.68 -11.91 -25.55
C ARG A 12 29.57 -10.87 -25.75
N LYS A 13 29.72 -9.97 -26.73
CA LYS A 13 28.68 -8.98 -27.10
C LYS A 13 27.52 -9.58 -27.90
N VAL A 14 27.79 -10.61 -28.71
CA VAL A 14 26.74 -11.33 -29.47
C VAL A 14 25.88 -12.23 -28.56
N TRP A 15 26.44 -12.72 -27.44
CA TRP A 15 25.63 -13.41 -26.41
C TRP A 15 24.72 -12.48 -25.61
N THR A 16 24.99 -11.17 -25.60
CA THR A 16 24.08 -10.13 -25.07
C THR A 16 23.09 -9.61 -26.10
N LEU A 17 22.98 -10.28 -27.26
CA LEU A 17 21.96 -10.02 -28.28
C LEU A 17 21.00 -11.20 -28.44
N ILE A 18 20.76 -11.95 -27.37
CA ILE A 18 19.45 -12.56 -27.18
C ILE A 18 18.49 -11.37 -27.15
N LEU A 19 17.62 -11.21 -28.17
CA LEU A 19 16.58 -10.19 -28.15
C LEU A 19 15.87 -10.28 -26.80
N SER A 20 16.17 -9.35 -25.88
CA SER A 20 15.54 -9.31 -24.58
C SER A 20 14.03 -9.28 -24.82
N GLN A 21 13.26 -10.12 -24.14
CA GLN A 21 11.81 -10.16 -24.36
C GLN A 21 11.18 -8.82 -23.95
N ARG A 22 11.87 -8.03 -23.12
CA ARG A 22 11.50 -6.65 -22.81
C ARG A 22 11.62 -5.74 -24.02
N ALA A 23 12.71 -5.82 -24.78
CA ALA A 23 12.87 -5.03 -26.00
C ALA A 23 11.79 -5.38 -27.03
N ALA A 24 11.49 -6.68 -27.18
CA ALA A 24 10.39 -7.14 -28.03
C ALA A 24 9.01 -6.62 -27.56
N ALA A 25 8.78 -6.58 -26.24
CA ALA A 25 7.55 -6.04 -25.67
C ALA A 25 7.39 -4.53 -25.93
N MET A 26 8.46 -3.74 -25.80
CA MET A 26 8.42 -2.31 -26.14
C MET A 26 8.23 -2.08 -27.64
N ALA A 27 8.88 -2.89 -28.48
CA ALA A 27 8.69 -2.85 -29.93
C ALA A 27 7.23 -3.15 -30.32
N LEU A 28 6.56 -4.08 -29.62
CA LEU A 28 5.15 -4.38 -29.84
C LEU A 28 4.24 -3.18 -29.50
N ILE A 29 4.50 -2.48 -28.39
CA ILE A 29 3.76 -1.24 -28.06
C ILE A 29 3.96 -0.21 -29.18
N LYS A 30 5.21 -0.02 -29.64
CA LYS A 30 5.51 0.92 -30.73
C LYS A 30 4.77 0.57 -32.02
N ALA A 31 4.67 -0.71 -32.36
CA ALA A 31 3.96 -1.18 -33.54
C ALA A 31 2.44 -0.95 -33.45
N CYS A 32 1.83 -1.12 -32.27
CA CYS A 32 0.40 -0.93 -32.07
C CYS A 32 -0.02 0.54 -31.89
N TYR A 33 0.89 1.40 -31.41
CA TYR A 33 0.61 2.81 -31.13
C TYR A 33 1.63 3.71 -31.85
N PRO A 34 1.31 4.24 -33.05
CA PRO A 34 2.27 4.97 -33.90
C PRO A 34 2.87 6.24 -33.28
N LYS A 35 2.19 6.83 -32.29
CA LYS A 35 2.67 8.01 -31.55
C LYS A 35 3.68 7.68 -30.46
N PHE A 36 3.93 6.39 -30.21
CA PHE A 36 4.86 5.91 -29.21
C PHE A 36 6.31 6.15 -29.66
N THR A 37 7.06 6.92 -28.87
CA THR A 37 8.45 7.28 -29.20
C THR A 37 9.45 6.32 -28.58
N ASP A 38 10.67 6.28 -29.13
CA ASP A 38 11.74 5.45 -28.55
C ASP A 38 12.11 5.87 -27.13
N VAL A 39 12.07 7.18 -26.85
CA VAL A 39 12.28 7.73 -25.50
C VAL A 39 11.23 7.22 -24.51
N GLN A 40 9.97 7.11 -24.95
CA GLN A 40 8.92 6.49 -24.12
C GLN A 40 9.19 5.00 -23.91
N GLY A 41 9.67 4.29 -24.92
CA GLY A 41 10.10 2.89 -24.82
C GLY A 41 11.18 2.66 -23.77
N GLU A 42 12.21 3.50 -23.76
CA GLU A 42 13.27 3.45 -22.76
C GLU A 42 12.76 3.73 -21.35
N ALA A 43 11.90 4.75 -21.19
CA ALA A 43 11.28 5.06 -19.91
C ALA A 43 10.43 3.88 -19.39
N TYR A 44 9.66 3.23 -20.27
CA TYR A 44 8.85 2.06 -19.90
C TYR A 44 9.75 0.89 -19.49
N ALA A 45 10.84 0.65 -20.22
CA ALA A 45 11.79 -0.42 -19.90
C ALA A 45 12.47 -0.20 -18.53
N GLN A 46 12.77 1.04 -18.17
CA GLN A 46 13.31 1.39 -16.85
C GLN A 46 12.26 1.23 -15.74
N LEU A 47 11.03 1.70 -15.96
CA LEU A 47 9.95 1.66 -14.96
C LEU A 47 9.34 0.26 -14.76
N THR A 48 9.66 -0.68 -15.63
CA THR A 48 9.28 -2.10 -15.53
C THR A 48 10.48 -3.01 -15.29
N ALA A 49 11.62 -2.43 -14.87
CA ALA A 49 12.89 -3.15 -14.78
C ALA A 49 12.86 -4.34 -13.80
N ASP A 50 12.04 -4.23 -12.75
CA ASP A 50 11.82 -5.22 -11.70
C ASP A 50 10.94 -6.41 -12.13
N ILE A 51 10.24 -6.31 -13.27
CA ILE A 51 9.35 -7.36 -13.74
C ILE A 51 10.13 -8.39 -14.58
N PRO A 52 10.05 -9.70 -14.28
CA PRO A 52 10.66 -10.75 -15.09
C PRO A 52 10.23 -10.66 -16.57
N GLU A 53 11.17 -10.85 -17.50
CA GLU A 53 10.92 -10.53 -18.92
C GLU A 53 9.72 -11.27 -19.53
N GLY A 54 9.54 -12.56 -19.20
CA GLY A 54 8.41 -13.34 -19.70
C GLY A 54 7.05 -12.86 -19.17
N VAL A 55 7.01 -12.42 -17.91
CA VAL A 55 5.81 -11.83 -17.31
C VAL A 55 5.48 -10.50 -17.97
N LEU A 56 6.51 -9.65 -18.18
CA LEU A 56 6.35 -8.35 -18.82
C LEU A 56 5.82 -8.49 -20.25
N ALA A 57 6.41 -9.39 -21.05
CA ALA A 57 5.99 -9.61 -22.43
C ALA A 57 4.53 -10.08 -22.52
N GLN A 58 4.10 -10.97 -21.61
CA GLN A 58 2.72 -11.42 -21.57
C GLN A 58 1.77 -10.31 -21.06
N ALA A 59 2.17 -9.54 -20.06
CA ALA A 59 1.38 -8.42 -19.54
C ALA A 59 1.11 -7.38 -20.63
N VAL A 60 2.14 -7.00 -21.39
CA VAL A 60 1.99 -6.08 -22.52
C VAL A 60 1.01 -6.64 -23.56
N LYS A 61 1.14 -7.91 -23.96
CA LYS A 61 0.19 -8.54 -24.89
C LYS A 61 -1.25 -8.50 -24.38
N ASN A 62 -1.47 -8.76 -23.10
CA ASN A 62 -2.81 -8.76 -22.52
C ASN A 62 -3.41 -7.35 -22.51
N VAL A 63 -2.66 -6.34 -22.07
CA VAL A 63 -3.16 -4.97 -22.00
C VAL A 63 -3.46 -4.41 -23.39
N ILE A 64 -2.59 -4.65 -24.39
CA ILE A 64 -2.80 -4.18 -25.76
C ILE A 64 -4.10 -4.74 -26.37
N LYS A 65 -4.45 -5.99 -26.08
CA LYS A 65 -5.68 -6.63 -26.59
C LYS A 65 -6.96 -5.92 -26.12
N THR A 66 -6.93 -5.27 -24.96
CA THR A 66 -8.11 -4.63 -24.36
C THR A 66 -8.05 -3.11 -24.39
N SER A 67 -6.86 -2.53 -24.57
CA SER A 67 -6.67 -1.09 -24.49
C SER A 67 -6.90 -0.41 -25.84
N ARG A 68 -7.88 0.50 -25.87
CA ARG A 68 -8.14 1.37 -27.03
C ARG A 68 -7.07 2.45 -27.22
N TYR A 69 -6.35 2.79 -26.15
CA TYR A 69 -5.33 3.84 -26.13
C TYR A 69 -3.97 3.26 -25.76
N GLN A 70 -2.92 4.07 -25.93
CA GLN A 70 -1.58 3.71 -25.51
C GLN A 70 -1.61 3.33 -24.01
N PRO A 71 -1.19 2.11 -23.64
CA PRO A 71 -1.25 1.66 -22.26
C PRO A 71 -0.24 2.41 -21.41
N THR A 72 -0.64 2.73 -20.19
CA THR A 72 0.23 3.31 -19.18
C THR A 72 1.13 2.23 -18.57
N VAL A 73 2.27 2.65 -18.01
CA VAL A 73 3.12 1.76 -17.21
C VAL A 73 2.35 1.15 -16.05
N ALA A 74 1.42 1.89 -15.44
CA ALA A 74 0.60 1.39 -14.34
C ALA A 74 -0.25 0.18 -14.75
N GLU A 75 -0.94 0.27 -15.89
CA GLU A 75 -1.76 -0.84 -16.42
C GLU A 75 -0.93 -2.08 -16.73
N ILE A 76 0.25 -1.91 -17.32
CA ILE A 76 1.18 -3.02 -17.59
C ILE A 76 1.64 -3.68 -16.28
N ARG A 77 1.94 -2.89 -15.24
CA ARG A 77 2.36 -3.40 -13.93
C ARG A 77 1.22 -4.12 -13.20
N ASP A 78 0.00 -3.58 -13.28
CA ASP A 78 -1.17 -4.22 -12.69
C ASP A 78 -1.47 -5.56 -13.37
N GLU A 79 -1.36 -5.63 -14.70
CA GLU A 79 -1.49 -6.90 -15.43
C GLU A 79 -0.37 -7.90 -15.10
N ALA A 80 0.88 -7.44 -15.02
CA ALA A 80 1.99 -8.29 -14.59
C ALA A 80 1.76 -8.85 -13.19
N ALA A 81 1.24 -8.04 -12.26
CA ALA A 81 0.88 -8.49 -10.93
C ALA A 81 -0.27 -9.52 -10.96
N ARG A 82 -1.27 -9.37 -11.86
CA ARG A 82 -2.33 -10.37 -12.07
C ARG A 82 -1.76 -11.70 -12.57
N ILE A 83 -0.85 -11.68 -13.55
CA ILE A 83 -0.20 -12.89 -14.09
C ILE A 83 0.59 -13.61 -12.99
N VAL A 84 1.40 -12.89 -12.22
CA VAL A 84 2.18 -13.48 -11.13
C VAL A 84 1.26 -14.12 -10.08
N LYS A 85 0.21 -13.41 -9.65
CA LYS A 85 -0.77 -13.94 -8.68
C LYS A 85 -1.47 -15.20 -9.19
N ALA A 86 -1.85 -15.23 -10.46
CA ALA A 86 -2.46 -16.40 -11.08
C ALA A 86 -1.48 -17.59 -11.12
N ALA A 87 -0.22 -17.34 -11.45
CA ALA A 87 0.81 -18.37 -11.51
C ALA A 87 1.21 -18.92 -10.13
N THR A 88 1.25 -18.08 -9.09
CA THR A 88 1.60 -18.50 -7.73
C THR A 88 0.42 -19.08 -6.95
N GLY A 89 -0.80 -19.09 -7.54
CA GLY A 89 -2.03 -19.49 -6.84
C GLY A 89 -2.36 -18.61 -5.63
N THR A 90 -1.65 -17.50 -5.44
CA THR A 90 -1.83 -16.61 -4.30
C THR A 90 -2.99 -15.67 -4.59
N ARG A 91 -4.21 -16.14 -4.31
CA ARG A 91 -5.39 -15.28 -4.34
C ARG A 91 -5.22 -14.19 -3.27
N ALA A 92 -5.39 -12.94 -3.67
CA ALA A 92 -5.42 -11.86 -2.68
C ALA A 92 -6.63 -12.09 -1.76
N PRO A 93 -6.46 -12.04 -0.43
CA PRO A 93 -7.58 -12.22 0.49
C PRO A 93 -8.64 -11.16 0.19
N MET A 94 -9.92 -11.57 0.15
CA MET A 94 -11.05 -10.66 -0.01
C MET A 94 -11.64 -10.33 1.36
N ALA A 95 -12.11 -9.10 1.55
CA ALA A 95 -12.67 -8.65 2.82
C ALA A 95 -13.85 -9.53 3.27
N GLU A 96 -14.67 -10.01 2.33
CA GLU A 96 -15.80 -10.89 2.58
C GLU A 96 -15.38 -12.26 3.08
N GLU A 97 -14.35 -12.86 2.49
CA GLU A 97 -13.82 -14.16 2.91
C GLU A 97 -13.21 -14.06 4.32
N GLU A 98 -12.53 -12.95 4.61
CA GLU A 98 -12.02 -12.69 5.95
C GLU A 98 -13.14 -12.43 6.97
N TRP A 99 -14.23 -11.76 6.56
CA TRP A 99 -15.42 -11.61 7.41
C TRP A 99 -16.06 -12.95 7.76
N GLU A 100 -16.15 -13.89 6.82
CA GLU A 100 -16.68 -15.23 7.13
C GLU A 100 -15.83 -15.96 8.16
N LYS A 101 -14.50 -15.81 8.12
CA LYS A 101 -13.61 -16.36 9.16
C LYS A 101 -13.92 -15.72 10.52
N VAL A 102 -14.13 -14.41 10.55
CA VAL A 102 -14.54 -13.69 11.77
C VAL A 102 -15.87 -14.20 12.31
N LEU A 103 -16.87 -14.37 11.45
CA LEU A 103 -18.19 -14.85 11.84
C LEU A 103 -18.13 -16.28 12.43
N ARG A 104 -17.36 -17.18 11.81
CA ARG A 104 -17.13 -18.54 12.36
C ARG A 104 -16.43 -18.50 13.71
N ALA A 105 -15.45 -17.61 13.87
CA ALA A 105 -14.75 -17.41 15.13
C ALA A 105 -15.70 -16.91 16.23
N VAL A 106 -16.56 -15.93 15.92
CA VAL A 106 -17.56 -15.39 16.86
C VAL A 106 -18.48 -16.52 17.36
N GLY A 107 -18.96 -17.38 16.46
CA GLY A 107 -19.84 -18.49 16.81
C GLY A 107 -19.18 -19.64 17.58
N SER A 108 -17.86 -19.82 17.48
CA SER A 108 -17.15 -20.96 18.08
C SER A 108 -16.41 -20.63 19.38
N VAL A 109 -15.95 -19.39 19.54
CA VAL A 109 -15.02 -19.01 20.63
C VAL A 109 -15.70 -18.23 21.74
N GLY A 110 -16.63 -17.35 21.39
CA GLY A 110 -17.34 -16.47 22.31
C GLY A 110 -16.54 -15.26 22.81
N PRO A 111 -17.16 -14.39 23.63
CA PRO A 111 -16.66 -13.04 23.94
C PRO A 111 -15.40 -12.99 24.82
N TYR A 112 -15.16 -14.01 25.66
CA TYR A 112 -14.10 -13.99 26.69
C TYR A 112 -12.75 -14.54 26.20
N ARG A 113 -12.71 -15.11 25.00
CA ARG A 113 -11.49 -15.65 24.39
C ARG A 113 -11.10 -14.75 23.23
N ILE A 114 -10.16 -13.83 23.48
CA ILE A 114 -9.78 -12.80 22.50
C ILE A 114 -8.80 -13.40 21.48
N PRO A 115 -9.12 -13.40 20.18
CA PRO A 115 -8.22 -13.89 19.14
C PRO A 115 -6.88 -13.15 19.08
N VAL A 116 -5.80 -13.89 18.87
CA VAL A 116 -4.43 -13.41 18.77
C VAL A 116 -3.79 -13.79 17.43
N MET A 117 -2.74 -13.08 17.01
CA MET A 117 -1.96 -13.41 15.81
C MET A 117 -1.15 -14.70 15.98
N LYS A 118 -0.96 -15.43 14.88
CA LYS A 118 -0.19 -16.69 14.82
C LYS A 118 1.25 -16.58 15.33
N ASP A 119 1.82 -15.38 15.28
CA ASP A 119 3.23 -15.12 15.60
C ASP A 119 3.43 -14.71 17.08
N LYS A 120 2.36 -14.68 17.90
CA LYS A 120 2.40 -14.32 19.33
C LYS A 120 1.95 -15.51 20.19
N GLU A 121 2.90 -16.40 20.46
CA GLU A 121 2.78 -17.66 21.22
C GLU A 121 1.71 -18.65 20.73
N PRO A 122 2.02 -19.96 20.71
CA PRO A 122 1.02 -20.98 20.43
C PRO A 122 0.11 -21.10 21.64
N LEU A 123 -1.05 -20.44 21.59
CA LEU A 123 -2.13 -20.77 22.52
C LEU A 123 -2.61 -22.19 22.18
N ALA A 124 -2.78 -23.03 23.20
CA ALA A 124 -3.23 -24.41 23.03
C ALA A 124 -4.44 -24.48 22.10
N ALA A 125 -4.65 -25.62 21.44
CA ALA A 125 -5.64 -25.85 20.37
C ALA A 125 -7.11 -25.53 20.71
N ASN A 126 -7.38 -25.01 21.91
CA ASN A 126 -8.68 -24.87 22.57
C ASN A 126 -9.01 -23.41 22.95
N GLU A 127 -8.14 -22.42 22.69
CA GLU A 127 -8.19 -21.16 23.47
C GLU A 127 -8.41 -19.83 22.73
N ALA A 128 -8.11 -19.66 21.44
CA ALA A 128 -8.54 -18.45 20.71
C ALA A 128 -8.42 -18.61 19.18
N PRO A 129 -9.19 -17.87 18.36
CA PRO A 129 -9.00 -17.86 16.92
C PRO A 129 -7.64 -17.24 16.61
N VAL A 130 -6.85 -17.96 15.82
CA VAL A 130 -5.56 -17.45 15.33
C VAL A 130 -5.79 -16.78 13.99
N TRP A 131 -5.52 -15.48 13.89
CA TRP A 131 -5.60 -14.80 12.60
C TRP A 131 -4.39 -15.12 11.75
N GLU A 132 -4.63 -15.60 10.52
CA GLU A 132 -3.59 -15.79 9.50
C GLU A 132 -3.23 -14.48 8.79
N ASN A 133 -4.10 -13.48 8.87
CA ASN A 133 -3.97 -12.21 8.18
C ASN A 133 -3.95 -11.05 9.19
N CYS A 134 -2.84 -10.31 9.22
CA CYS A 134 -2.65 -9.15 10.10
C CYS A 134 -3.72 -8.06 9.91
N LEU A 135 -4.26 -7.94 8.68
CA LEU A 135 -5.31 -6.97 8.36
C LEU A 135 -6.63 -7.35 9.05
N THR A 136 -6.94 -8.65 9.11
CA THR A 136 -8.12 -9.19 9.77
C THR A 136 -8.04 -8.98 11.27
N GLU A 137 -6.90 -9.27 11.90
CA GLU A 137 -6.66 -8.95 13.32
C GLU A 137 -6.85 -7.45 13.58
N SER A 138 -6.22 -6.60 12.76
CA SER A 138 -6.29 -5.15 12.92
C SER A 138 -7.70 -4.61 12.77
N ALA A 139 -8.49 -5.15 11.83
CA ALA A 139 -9.90 -4.78 11.65
C ALA A 139 -10.76 -5.24 12.84
N VAL A 140 -10.62 -6.50 13.28
CA VAL A 140 -11.32 -7.04 14.46
C VAL A 140 -10.99 -6.23 15.71
N LYS A 141 -9.72 -5.90 15.93
CA LYS A 141 -9.27 -5.10 17.08
C LYS A 141 -9.84 -3.68 17.07
N LYS A 142 -9.98 -3.06 15.90
CA LYS A 142 -10.57 -1.73 15.75
C LYS A 142 -12.07 -1.69 16.01
N ILE A 143 -12.79 -2.77 15.67
CA ILE A 143 -14.24 -2.89 15.93
C ILE A 143 -14.49 -3.31 17.39
N GLY A 144 -13.64 -4.19 17.92
CA GLY A 144 -13.75 -4.76 19.26
C GLY A 144 -14.36 -6.16 19.23
N TRP A 145 -13.64 -7.14 19.79
CA TRP A 145 -14.06 -8.54 19.81
C TRP A 145 -15.34 -8.77 20.63
N ILE A 146 -15.43 -8.13 21.80
CA ILE A 146 -16.61 -8.22 22.66
C ILE A 146 -17.84 -7.66 21.94
N THR A 147 -17.70 -6.54 21.23
CA THR A 147 -18.75 -5.96 20.40
C THR A 147 -19.20 -6.95 19.32
N LEU A 148 -18.26 -7.56 18.61
CA LEU A 148 -18.57 -8.56 17.56
C LEU A 148 -19.33 -9.77 18.13
N CYS A 149 -18.97 -10.24 19.32
CA CYS A 149 -19.61 -11.41 19.96
C CYS A 149 -20.95 -11.09 20.61
N GLY A 150 -21.11 -9.88 21.16
CA GLY A 150 -22.32 -9.48 21.89
C GLY A 150 -23.41 -8.85 21.03
N THR A 151 -23.15 -8.66 19.74
CA THR A 151 -24.12 -8.00 18.84
C THR A 151 -25.19 -8.98 18.37
N GLU A 152 -26.44 -8.53 18.40
CA GLU A 152 -27.58 -9.28 17.92
C GLU A 152 -27.49 -9.57 16.41
N THR A 153 -28.06 -10.71 15.99
CA THR A 153 -28.07 -11.16 14.59
C THR A 153 -28.65 -10.11 13.64
N ALA A 154 -29.64 -9.32 14.08
CA ALA A 154 -30.25 -8.26 13.28
C ALA A 154 -29.25 -7.14 12.91
N SER A 155 -28.26 -6.88 13.77
CA SER A 155 -27.24 -5.83 13.57
C SER A 155 -25.94 -6.34 12.94
N MET A 156 -25.81 -7.65 12.68
CA MET A 156 -24.64 -8.25 12.04
C MET A 156 -24.33 -7.67 10.65
N GLY A 157 -25.37 -7.29 9.89
CA GLY A 157 -25.19 -6.67 8.57
C GLY A 157 -24.42 -5.34 8.65
N TYR A 158 -24.68 -4.55 9.70
CA TYR A 158 -23.97 -3.30 9.95
C TYR A 158 -22.49 -3.54 10.29
N LEU A 159 -22.21 -4.49 11.20
CA LEU A 159 -20.85 -4.85 11.57
C LEU A 159 -20.06 -5.44 10.40
N ARG A 160 -20.70 -6.23 9.54
CA ARG A 160 -20.09 -6.69 8.28
C ARG A 160 -19.66 -5.51 7.42
N GLY A 161 -20.52 -4.52 7.23
CA GLY A 161 -20.20 -3.30 6.47
C GLY A 161 -19.03 -2.53 7.09
N GLN A 162 -19.05 -2.33 8.41
CA GLN A 162 -17.97 -1.66 9.13
C GLN A 162 -16.64 -2.41 9.05
N PHE A 163 -16.69 -3.75 9.12
CA PHE A 163 -15.53 -4.60 8.96
C PHE A 163 -14.93 -4.49 7.57
N ILE A 164 -15.73 -4.70 6.52
CA ILE A 164 -15.26 -4.63 5.13
C ILE A 164 -14.63 -3.26 4.86
N ALA A 165 -15.32 -2.17 5.23
CA ALA A 165 -14.79 -0.82 5.03
C ALA A 165 -13.48 -0.56 5.80
N THR A 166 -13.34 -1.09 7.01
CA THR A 166 -12.12 -0.95 7.80
C THR A 166 -10.98 -1.76 7.21
N TRP A 167 -11.25 -3.01 6.82
CA TRP A 167 -10.29 -3.93 6.24
C TRP A 167 -9.74 -3.40 4.91
N GLU A 168 -10.59 -2.91 4.02
CA GLU A 168 -10.18 -2.32 2.74
C GLU A 168 -9.30 -1.08 2.92
N LYS A 169 -9.64 -0.21 3.89
CA LYS A 169 -8.80 0.94 4.26
C LYS A 169 -7.42 0.51 4.72
N LEU A 170 -7.34 -0.53 5.56
CA LEU A 170 -6.07 -1.09 6.02
C LEU A 170 -5.25 -1.69 4.87
N ALA A 171 -5.90 -2.46 3.98
CA ALA A 171 -5.25 -3.02 2.79
C ALA A 171 -4.71 -1.92 1.85
N ALA A 172 -5.48 -0.84 1.66
CA ALA A 172 -5.07 0.32 0.87
C ALA A 172 -3.88 1.07 1.50
N GLN A 173 -3.91 1.26 2.83
CA GLN A 173 -2.81 1.85 3.58
C GLN A 173 -1.54 1.00 3.49
N GLU A 174 -1.65 -0.32 3.61
CA GLU A 174 -0.51 -1.23 3.47
C GLU A 174 0.10 -1.14 2.06
N LYS A 175 -0.74 -1.13 1.01
CA LYS A 175 -0.27 -0.93 -0.38
C LYS A 175 0.45 0.42 -0.52
N ALA A 176 -0.07 1.49 0.08
CA ALA A 176 0.55 2.81 0.07
C ALA A 176 1.90 2.85 0.82
N GLN A 177 1.97 2.24 2.01
CA GLN A 177 3.20 2.13 2.79
C GLN A 177 4.25 1.31 2.08
N ARG A 178 3.89 0.19 1.42
CA ARG A 178 4.80 -0.60 0.60
C ARG A 178 5.39 0.22 -0.55
N ARG A 179 4.57 1.03 -1.23
CA ARG A 179 5.06 1.98 -2.25
C ARG A 179 6.06 2.97 -1.66
N MET A 180 5.72 3.60 -0.54
CA MET A 180 6.59 4.55 0.14
C MET A 180 7.91 3.91 0.59
N LYS A 181 7.86 2.71 1.19
CA LYS A 181 9.05 1.96 1.60
C LYS A 181 9.95 1.65 0.41
N ASN A 182 9.39 1.32 -0.75
CA ASN A 182 10.16 1.10 -1.97
C ASN A 182 10.83 2.39 -2.45
N THR A 183 10.14 3.54 -2.40
CA THR A 183 10.76 4.85 -2.66
C THR A 183 11.94 5.13 -1.72
N LEU A 184 11.79 4.81 -0.42
CA LEU A 184 12.80 5.05 0.61
C LEU A 184 13.94 4.01 0.66
N ARG A 185 13.83 2.89 -0.07
CA ARG A 185 14.89 1.88 -0.15
C ARG A 185 16.06 2.37 -1.03
N GLY A 186 15.83 3.25 -2.00
CA GLY A 186 16.90 3.85 -2.80
C GLY A 186 17.66 4.95 -2.04
N GLN A 187 18.99 4.99 -2.18
CA GLN A 187 19.82 6.07 -1.62
C GLN A 187 19.32 7.44 -2.07
N THR A 188 18.89 7.56 -3.33
CA THR A 188 18.30 8.78 -3.91
C THR A 188 17.03 9.21 -3.20
N GLY A 189 16.13 8.27 -2.88
CA GLY A 189 14.87 8.57 -2.20
C GLY A 189 15.08 9.11 -0.79
N ARG A 190 16.01 8.52 -0.04
CA ARG A 190 16.40 9.05 1.29
C ARG A 190 17.02 10.42 1.20
N GLN A 191 17.89 10.65 0.20
CA GLN A 191 18.54 11.94 0.02
C GLN A 191 17.54 13.05 -0.35
N ILE A 192 16.56 12.75 -1.20
CA ILE A 192 15.49 13.69 -1.56
C ILE A 192 14.67 14.08 -0.32
N VAL A 193 14.25 13.10 0.47
CA VAL A 193 13.48 13.35 1.71
C VAL A 193 14.32 14.12 2.73
N ALA A 194 15.60 13.79 2.90
CA ALA A 194 16.51 14.50 3.79
C ALA A 194 16.73 15.96 3.36
N ASN A 195 16.89 16.21 2.07
CA ASN A 195 17.05 17.56 1.53
C ASN A 195 15.75 18.38 1.68
N LEU A 196 14.58 17.76 1.47
CA LEU A 196 13.29 18.41 1.70
C LEU A 196 13.08 18.76 3.18
N ALA A 197 13.37 17.82 4.08
CA ALA A 197 13.25 18.03 5.53
C ALA A 197 14.15 19.18 6.00
N LYS A 198 15.38 19.28 5.49
CA LYS A 198 16.29 20.41 5.76
C LYS A 198 15.71 21.73 5.25
N LYS A 199 15.12 21.76 4.05
CA LYS A 199 14.55 22.97 3.47
C LYS A 199 13.29 23.46 4.22
N LEU A 200 12.48 22.54 4.73
CA LEU A 200 11.30 22.85 5.53
C LEU A 200 11.69 23.26 6.97
N GLY A 201 12.70 22.61 7.56
CA GLY A 201 13.23 22.97 8.89
C GLY A 201 13.99 24.30 8.91
N ALA A 202 14.59 24.71 7.78
CA ALA A 202 15.25 26.01 7.65
C ALA A 202 14.28 27.19 7.44
N GLY A 203 12.97 26.93 7.28
CA GLY A 203 11.95 27.95 6.99
C GLY A 203 11.08 28.40 8.16
N GLN A 204 11.30 27.86 9.38
CA GLN A 204 10.55 28.24 10.58
C GLN A 204 11.50 28.55 11.74
N GLU A 205 12.09 29.74 11.73
CA GLU A 205 12.40 30.41 13.00
C GLU A 205 11.10 31.05 13.52
N PRO A 206 10.64 30.74 14.75
CA PRO A 206 9.45 31.35 15.28
C PRO A 206 9.70 32.84 15.51
N LYS A 207 9.00 33.70 14.77
CA LYS A 207 8.91 35.14 15.06
C LYS A 207 8.38 35.30 16.49
N ARG A 208 9.28 35.66 17.40
CA ARG A 208 8.98 36.10 18.76
C ARG A 208 8.08 37.34 18.64
N LEU A 209 6.81 37.19 19.00
CA LEU A 209 5.87 38.30 19.07
C LEU A 209 6.32 39.21 20.23
N GLU A 210 6.93 40.34 19.92
CA GLU A 210 7.09 41.42 20.88
C GLU A 210 5.70 42.00 21.16
N GLY A 211 5.29 41.95 22.42
CA GLY A 211 4.00 42.42 22.88
C GLY A 211 3.90 43.93 22.73
N GLY A 212 3.07 44.37 21.77
CA GLY A 212 2.60 45.74 21.67
C GLY A 212 1.66 46.06 22.82
N GLN A 213 2.05 47.02 23.65
CA GLN A 213 1.18 47.75 24.55
C GLN A 213 0.07 48.41 23.72
N ASN A 214 -1.19 48.11 24.01
CA ASN A 214 -2.30 48.96 23.60
C ASN A 214 -3.15 49.27 24.82
N ALA A 215 -3.14 50.56 25.14
CA ALA A 215 -4.14 51.21 25.95
C ALA A 215 -5.51 51.12 25.25
N ASP A 216 -6.54 50.77 26.00
CA ASP A 216 -7.93 51.08 25.70
C ASP A 216 -8.63 51.10 27.07
N GLY A 217 -9.21 52.21 27.53
CA GLY A 217 -10.36 52.82 26.88
C GLY A 217 -11.59 52.26 27.60
N GLY A 218 -12.10 53.04 28.56
CA GLY A 218 -13.08 52.57 29.52
C GLY A 218 -14.43 52.19 28.94
N ASN A 219 -15.13 51.30 29.63
CA ASN A 219 -16.58 51.35 29.70
C ASN A 219 -17.06 50.85 31.06
N LYS A 220 -17.60 51.77 31.85
CA LYS A 220 -18.27 51.51 33.14
C LYS A 220 -19.71 51.09 32.84
N GLY A 221 -20.04 49.83 33.12
CA GLY A 221 -21.41 49.30 33.12
C GLY A 221 -21.73 48.67 34.48
N GLN A 222 -22.74 49.23 35.14
CA GLN A 222 -23.23 48.92 36.49
C GLN A 222 -23.85 47.52 36.64
N THR A 223 -24.02 47.13 37.92
CA THR A 223 -24.87 46.09 38.57
C THR A 223 -24.11 44.90 39.15
N ALA A 224 -24.29 44.45 40.41
CA ALA A 224 -25.12 44.88 41.52
C ALA A 224 -24.47 44.40 42.84
N MET A 225 -24.46 45.25 43.87
CA MET A 225 -24.26 44.85 45.26
C MET A 225 -25.52 45.24 46.04
N ARG A 226 -26.16 44.25 46.68
CA ARG A 226 -27.06 44.49 47.83
C ARG A 226 -26.39 43.87 49.06
N PRO A 227 -26.29 44.59 50.18
CA PRO A 227 -25.57 44.15 51.36
C PRO A 227 -26.43 43.26 52.28
N ALA A 228 -25.73 42.54 53.15
CA ALA A 228 -26.23 41.73 54.25
C ALA A 228 -26.65 42.56 55.49
N ALA A 229 -27.33 41.86 56.42
CA ALA A 229 -27.84 42.24 57.75
C ALA A 229 -29.21 42.95 57.72
N VAL A 230 -30.26 42.52 58.45
CA VAL A 230 -30.41 41.82 59.75
C VAL A 230 -31.57 40.83 59.68
#